data_AF-A0A2T7ELM9-F1
#
_entry.id   AF-A0A2T7ELM9-F1
#
_cell.length_a   1.000
_cell.length_b   1.000
_cell.length_c   1.000
_cell.angle_alpha   90.00
_cell.angle_beta   90.00
_cell.angle_gamma   90.00
#
_symmetry.space_group_name_H-M   'P 1'
#
loop_
_entity.id
_entity.type
_entity.pdbx_description
1 polymer ?
#
loop_
_entity_poly.entity_id
_entity_poly.type
_entity_poly.pdbx_seq_one_letter_code
_entity_poly.pdbx_strand_id
1 'polypeptide(L)'
;MRAYDTSKPPYVARVEAIEAAGSRGTNVRVRVRWYYRPEESIGGRRPFHGSKEVFLSDHYDVQSADTIEGKCNVHSFRTYTKLDSVNAEDFFCRFEYKSATGSFVPDRIAVFCKCEMPYNPDDLMIQCEECSDWFHPACIGMTIKEAKKLEHFFCQTCTAENGKMAENSHEATAQSEEKPVESKRRRR
;
A
#
# COMPACT_ATOMS: atom_id res chain seq x y z
N MET A 1 -21.04 -10.82 -9.27
CA MET A 1 -22.34 -10.63 -9.94
C MET A 1 -22.09 -10.57 -11.43
N ARG A 2 -22.94 -11.21 -12.23
CA ARG A 2 -22.74 -11.32 -13.67
C ARG A 2 -22.61 -9.93 -14.30
N ALA A 3 -21.58 -9.74 -15.11
CA ALA A 3 -21.43 -8.53 -15.90
C ALA A 3 -22.42 -8.52 -17.08
N TYR A 4 -22.89 -7.34 -17.49
CA TYR A 4 -23.74 -7.23 -18.68
C TYR A 4 -22.99 -7.66 -19.95
N ASP A 5 -21.71 -7.28 -20.03
CA ASP A 5 -20.77 -7.71 -21.06
C ASP A 5 -19.99 -8.92 -20.55
N THR A 6 -20.19 -10.08 -21.18
CA THR A 6 -19.56 -11.34 -20.78
C THR A 6 -18.05 -11.39 -21.02
N SER A 7 -17.49 -10.43 -21.77
CA SER A 7 -16.03 -10.29 -21.92
C SER A 7 -15.39 -9.63 -20.69
N LYS A 8 -16.18 -8.99 -19.82
CA LYS A 8 -15.71 -8.33 -18.61
C LYS A 8 -15.74 -9.27 -17.41
N PRO A 9 -14.84 -9.08 -16.44
CA PRO A 9 -14.89 -9.85 -15.20
C PRO A 9 -16.20 -9.59 -14.45
N PRO A 10 -16.68 -10.54 -13.63
CA PRO A 10 -17.84 -10.33 -12.78
C PRO A 10 -17.68 -9.10 -11.88
N TYR A 11 -18.78 -8.37 -11.70
CA TYR A 11 -18.86 -7.24 -10.78
C TYR A 11 -18.76 -7.70 -9.33
N VAL A 12 -18.10 -6.90 -8.50
CA VAL A 12 -17.99 -7.13 -7.06
C VAL A 12 -18.94 -6.18 -6.35
N ALA A 13 -19.71 -6.69 -5.39
CA ALA A 13 -20.70 -5.90 -4.68
C ALA A 13 -20.84 -6.35 -3.23
N ARG A 14 -21.15 -5.41 -2.35
CA ARG A 14 -21.57 -5.69 -0.98
C ARG A 14 -23.09 -5.78 -0.96
N VAL A 15 -23.63 -6.88 -0.44
CA VAL A 15 -25.07 -7.00 -0.20
C VAL A 15 -25.42 -6.19 1.05
N GLU A 16 -26.26 -5.17 0.89
CA GLU A 16 -26.75 -4.31 1.98
C GLU A 16 -28.06 -4.87 2.57
N ALA A 17 -28.93 -5.41 1.73
CA ALA A 17 -30.18 -6.04 2.14
C ALA A 17 -30.63 -7.10 1.13
N ILE A 18 -31.36 -8.10 1.61
CA ILE A 18 -32.03 -9.11 0.77
C ILE A 18 -33.53 -8.92 0.99
N GLU A 19 -34.26 -8.70 -0.11
CA GLU A 19 -35.70 -8.43 -0.10
C GLU A 19 -36.43 -9.48 -0.94
N ALA A 20 -37.41 -10.17 -0.34
CA ALA A 20 -38.32 -11.00 -1.09
C ALA A 20 -39.38 -10.11 -1.78
N ALA A 21 -39.43 -10.14 -3.11
CA ALA A 21 -40.52 -9.54 -3.88
C ALA A 21 -41.48 -10.65 -4.39
N GLY A 22 -42.78 -10.36 -4.40
CA GLY A 22 -43.81 -11.26 -4.91
C GLY A 22 -44.43 -12.21 -3.88
N SER A 23 -45.56 -12.83 -4.25
CA SER A 23 -46.26 -13.81 -3.43
C SER A 23 -45.39 -15.04 -3.21
N ARG A 24 -45.18 -15.44 -1.94
CA ARG A 24 -44.36 -16.60 -1.51
C ARG A 24 -42.84 -16.48 -1.77
N GLY A 25 -42.31 -15.27 -2.02
CA GLY A 25 -40.87 -15.04 -2.10
C GLY A 25 -40.18 -15.57 -3.36
N THR A 26 -40.91 -15.67 -4.48
CA THR A 26 -40.40 -16.20 -5.75
C THR A 26 -39.42 -15.26 -6.46
N ASN A 27 -39.46 -13.94 -6.20
CA ASN A 27 -38.55 -12.98 -6.84
C ASN A 27 -37.68 -12.29 -5.78
N VAL A 28 -36.55 -12.90 -5.44
CA VAL A 28 -35.62 -12.30 -4.48
C VAL A 28 -34.81 -11.20 -5.16
N ARG A 29 -34.81 -10.01 -4.56
CA ARG A 29 -33.98 -8.88 -4.96
C ARG A 29 -32.94 -8.62 -3.88
N VAL A 30 -31.80 -8.08 -4.29
CA VAL A 30 -30.71 -7.70 -3.41
C VAL A 30 -30.40 -6.23 -3.60
N ARG A 31 -30.42 -5.47 -2.50
CA ARG A 31 -29.88 -4.12 -2.48
C ARG A 31 -28.38 -4.24 -2.32
N VAL A 32 -27.62 -3.65 -3.23
CA VAL A 32 -26.18 -3.77 -3.29
C VAL A 32 -25.49 -2.42 -3.27
N ARG A 33 -24.26 -2.42 -2.80
CA ARG A 33 -23.30 -1.32 -2.90
C ARG A 33 -22.12 -1.79 -3.73
N TRP A 34 -21.82 -1.09 -4.82
CA TRP A 34 -20.84 -1.56 -5.80
C TRP A 34 -19.40 -1.33 -5.33
N TYR A 35 -18.56 -2.32 -5.59
CA TYR A 35 -17.12 -2.16 -5.59
C TYR A 35 -16.63 -1.91 -7.02
N TYR A 36 -15.88 -0.84 -7.23
CA TYR A 36 -15.30 -0.48 -8.52
C TYR A 36 -13.91 -1.05 -8.63
N ARG A 37 -13.57 -1.62 -9.78
CA ARG A 37 -12.18 -1.97 -10.11
C ARG A 37 -11.41 -0.70 -10.51
N PRO A 38 -10.07 -0.67 -10.37
CA PRO A 38 -9.25 0.45 -10.82
C PRO A 38 -9.53 0.92 -12.24
N GLU A 39 -9.77 -0.01 -13.16
CA GLU A 39 -10.07 0.23 -14.58
C GLU A 39 -11.43 0.93 -14.79
N GLU A 40 -12.34 0.81 -13.83
CA GLU A 40 -13.70 1.37 -13.89
C GLU A 40 -13.76 2.77 -13.25
N SER A 41 -12.68 3.21 -12.58
CA SER A 41 -12.60 4.54 -12.01
C SER A 41 -12.28 5.60 -13.08
N ILE A 42 -12.70 6.85 -12.86
CA ILE A 42 -12.45 7.97 -13.79
C ILE A 42 -10.94 8.16 -14.07
N GLY A 43 -10.09 7.90 -13.06
CA GLY A 43 -8.63 8.03 -13.19
C GLY A 43 -7.92 6.79 -13.74
N GLY A 44 -8.65 5.69 -13.97
CA GLY A 44 -8.08 4.42 -14.40
C GLY A 44 -7.13 3.76 -13.39
N ARG A 45 -6.52 2.65 -13.81
CA ARG A 45 -5.51 1.95 -13.01
C ARG A 45 -4.22 2.76 -12.92
N ARG A 46 -3.67 2.86 -11.72
CA ARG A 46 -2.37 3.49 -11.43
C ARG A 46 -1.35 2.42 -11.00
N PRO A 47 -0.04 2.70 -11.08
CA PRO A 47 1.00 1.71 -10.75
C PRO A 47 0.90 1.14 -9.33
N PHE A 48 0.42 1.92 -8.36
CA PHE A 48 0.28 1.46 -6.98
C PHE A 48 -0.99 0.64 -6.71
N HIS A 49 -1.89 0.52 -7.69
CA HIS A 49 -3.12 -0.26 -7.54
C HIS A 49 -2.83 -1.75 -7.70
N GLY A 50 -3.16 -2.54 -6.68
CA GLY A 50 -3.00 -3.99 -6.71
C GLY A 50 -3.98 -4.67 -7.68
N SER A 51 -3.61 -5.84 -8.18
CA SER A 51 -4.41 -6.67 -9.11
C SER A 51 -5.74 -7.11 -8.50
N LYS A 52 -5.79 -7.31 -7.19
CA LYS A 52 -6.98 -7.65 -6.40
C LYS A 52 -7.65 -6.46 -5.72
N GLU A 53 -7.24 -5.24 -6.05
CA GLU A 53 -7.78 -4.03 -5.45
C GLU A 53 -9.18 -3.70 -6.03
N VAL A 54 -10.09 -3.33 -5.14
CA VAL A 54 -11.40 -2.77 -5.46
C VAL A 54 -11.74 -1.60 -4.54
N PHE A 55 -12.59 -0.69 -4.99
CA PHE A 55 -12.94 0.53 -4.27
C PHE A 55 -14.40 0.54 -3.86
N LEU A 56 -14.69 0.72 -2.57
CA LEU A 56 -16.05 0.78 -2.08
C LEU A 56 -16.70 2.09 -2.54
N SER A 57 -17.61 2.02 -3.51
CA SER A 57 -18.21 3.23 -4.07
C SER A 57 -19.38 3.76 -3.24
N ASP A 58 -19.89 4.94 -3.55
CA ASP A 58 -21.20 5.44 -3.10
C ASP A 58 -22.36 5.07 -4.04
N HIS A 59 -22.12 4.18 -5.01
CA HIS A 59 -23.12 3.71 -5.96
C HIS A 59 -23.89 2.52 -5.39
N TYR A 60 -25.19 2.72 -5.17
CA TYR A 60 -26.14 1.71 -4.73
C TYR A 60 -27.10 1.32 -5.85
N ASP A 61 -27.53 0.07 -5.85
CA ASP A 61 -28.50 -0.44 -6.82
C ASP A 61 -29.33 -1.59 -6.22
N VAL A 62 -30.38 -1.99 -6.92
CA VAL A 62 -31.19 -3.17 -6.61
C VAL A 62 -31.16 -4.13 -7.81
N GLN A 63 -30.70 -5.35 -7.57
CA GLN A 63 -30.53 -6.37 -8.61
C GLN A 63 -31.32 -7.64 -8.27
N SER A 64 -31.62 -8.47 -9.28
CA SER A 64 -32.13 -9.82 -9.01
C SER A 64 -31.04 -10.66 -8.33
N ALA A 65 -31.43 -11.49 -7.36
CA ALA A 65 -30.50 -12.45 -6.74
C ALA A 65 -29.89 -13.43 -7.76
N ASP A 66 -30.55 -13.68 -8.89
CA ASP A 66 -30.07 -14.57 -9.97
C ASP A 66 -28.81 -14.06 -10.68
N THR A 67 -28.48 -12.78 -10.47
CA THR A 67 -27.24 -12.17 -10.99
C THR A 67 -26.02 -12.53 -10.13
N ILE A 68 -26.21 -13.12 -8.94
CA ILE A 68 -25.11 -13.52 -8.06
C ILE A 68 -24.50 -14.82 -8.60
N GLU A 69 -23.22 -14.76 -8.96
CA GLU A 69 -22.48 -15.91 -9.51
C GLU A 69 -21.69 -16.67 -8.44
N GLY A 70 -21.36 -16.01 -7.33
CA GLY A 70 -20.58 -16.61 -6.25
C GLY A 70 -20.27 -15.61 -5.14
N LYS A 71 -19.86 -16.14 -3.99
CA LYS A 71 -19.37 -15.36 -2.85
C LYS A 71 -17.89 -15.06 -3.04
N CYS A 72 -17.47 -13.85 -2.68
CA CYS A 72 -16.07 -13.45 -2.59
C CYS A 72 -15.79 -12.72 -1.27
N ASN A 73 -14.52 -12.49 -0.95
CA ASN A 73 -14.08 -11.77 0.24
C ASN A 73 -13.42 -10.46 -0.17
N VAL A 74 -13.87 -9.34 0.39
CA VAL A 74 -13.16 -8.06 0.28
C VAL A 74 -12.57 -7.73 1.64
N HIS A 75 -11.27 -7.89 1.75
CA HIS A 75 -10.50 -7.68 2.98
C HIS A 75 -10.15 -6.21 3.17
N SER A 76 -9.92 -5.81 4.43
CA SER A 76 -9.17 -4.57 4.69
C SER A 76 -7.75 -4.73 4.17
N PHE A 77 -7.09 -3.64 3.77
CA PHE A 77 -5.68 -3.69 3.33
C PHE A 77 -4.78 -4.42 4.32
N ARG A 78 -4.90 -4.08 5.61
CA ARG A 78 -4.10 -4.68 6.69
C ARG A 78 -4.33 -6.17 6.85
N THR A 79 -5.56 -6.63 6.61
CA THR A 79 -5.88 -8.07 6.66
C THR A 79 -5.33 -8.78 5.43
N TYR A 80 -5.51 -8.18 4.25
CA TYR A 80 -5.04 -8.73 2.98
C TYR A 80 -3.52 -8.94 2.95
N THR A 81 -2.74 -7.96 3.40
CA THR A 81 -1.26 -8.05 3.45
C THR A 81 -0.74 -9.10 4.43
N LYS A 82 -1.62 -9.71 5.24
CA LYS A 82 -1.28 -10.77 6.21
C LYS A 82 -1.78 -12.15 5.78
N LEU A 83 -2.40 -12.27 4.62
CA LEU A 83 -2.83 -13.57 4.11
C LEU A 83 -1.61 -14.41 3.74
N ASP A 84 -1.59 -15.67 4.17
CA ASP A 84 -0.55 -16.63 3.79
C ASP A 84 -0.57 -16.91 2.28
N SER A 85 -1.77 -16.90 1.68
CA SER A 85 -1.98 -17.02 0.24
C SER A 85 -3.24 -16.24 -0.17
N VAL A 86 -3.21 -15.74 -1.41
CA VAL A 86 -4.32 -14.99 -2.01
C VAL A 86 -5.03 -15.89 -3.02
N ASN A 87 -6.33 -16.15 -2.82
CA ASN A 87 -7.13 -16.96 -3.74
C ASN A 87 -7.76 -16.12 -4.86
N ALA A 88 -8.48 -16.78 -5.77
CA ALA A 88 -9.16 -16.10 -6.88
C ALA A 88 -10.25 -15.13 -6.36
N GLU A 89 -10.94 -15.51 -5.29
CA GLU A 89 -12.06 -14.82 -4.67
C GLU A 89 -11.66 -13.81 -3.58
N ASP A 90 -10.37 -13.66 -3.31
CA ASP A 90 -9.85 -12.69 -2.35
C ASP A 90 -9.53 -11.36 -3.04
N PHE A 91 -10.15 -10.30 -2.54
CA PHE A 91 -9.95 -8.92 -2.94
C PHE A 91 -9.58 -8.08 -1.73
N PHE A 92 -9.11 -6.86 -1.94
CA PHE A 92 -8.94 -5.91 -0.86
C PHE A 92 -9.46 -4.53 -1.24
N CYS A 93 -9.85 -3.78 -0.21
CA CYS A 93 -10.30 -2.41 -0.34
C CYS A 93 -9.58 -1.56 0.71
N ARG A 94 -9.04 -0.43 0.26
CA ARG A 94 -8.41 0.59 1.13
C ARG A 94 -8.91 2.00 0.88
N PHE A 95 -9.74 2.19 -0.14
CA PHE A 95 -10.35 3.46 -0.49
C PHE A 95 -11.85 3.34 -0.62
N GLU A 96 -12.56 4.37 -0.16
CA GLU A 96 -13.88 4.67 -0.70
C GLU A 96 -13.74 5.50 -1.98
N TYR A 97 -14.66 5.30 -2.92
CA TYR A 97 -14.70 5.98 -4.20
C TYR A 97 -16.01 6.74 -4.38
N LYS A 98 -15.93 8.02 -4.74
CA LYS A 98 -17.10 8.85 -5.07
C LYS A 98 -17.37 8.73 -6.56
N SER A 99 -18.36 7.92 -6.93
CA SER A 99 -18.65 7.54 -8.31
C SER A 99 -18.96 8.73 -9.23
N ALA A 100 -19.57 9.79 -8.70
CA ALA A 100 -19.89 11.00 -9.45
C ALA A 100 -18.69 11.94 -9.67
N THR A 101 -17.79 12.07 -8.69
CA THR A 101 -16.69 13.05 -8.73
C THR A 101 -15.32 12.43 -9.04
N GLY A 102 -15.20 11.11 -8.96
CA GLY A 102 -13.94 10.40 -9.10
C GLY A 102 -12.99 10.53 -7.90
N SER A 103 -13.47 11.11 -6.80
CA SER A 103 -12.65 11.37 -5.61
C SER A 103 -12.50 10.12 -4.73
N PHE A 104 -11.37 10.03 -4.04
CA PHE A 104 -11.05 8.92 -3.14
C PHE A 104 -11.00 9.37 -1.68
N VAL A 105 -11.38 8.47 -0.77
CA VAL A 105 -11.25 8.66 0.69
C VAL A 105 -10.51 7.47 1.30
N PRO A 106 -9.46 7.69 2.10
CA PRO A 106 -8.85 8.99 2.40
C PRO A 106 -8.15 9.61 1.17
N ASP A 107 -8.01 10.94 1.20
CA ASP A 107 -7.31 11.71 0.15
C ASP A 107 -5.78 11.58 0.24
N ARG A 108 -5.28 11.24 1.43
CA ARG A 108 -3.87 11.03 1.74
C ARG A 108 -3.64 9.61 2.24
N ILE A 109 -2.57 9.01 1.74
CA ILE A 109 -2.09 7.69 2.14
C ILE A 109 -0.58 7.73 2.33
N ALA A 110 -0.06 6.87 3.20
CA ALA A 110 1.38 6.72 3.38
C ALA A 110 2.04 6.32 2.04
N VAL A 111 3.15 6.99 1.75
CA VAL A 111 3.99 6.72 0.58
C VAL A 111 5.34 6.24 1.06
N PHE A 112 6.01 5.46 0.21
CA PHE A 112 7.27 4.82 0.52
C PHE A 112 8.21 4.93 -0.67
N CYS A 113 9.48 4.59 -0.42
CA CYS A 113 10.54 4.57 -1.41
C CYS A 113 10.81 5.98 -1.99
N LYS A 114 11.90 6.11 -2.74
CA LYS A 114 12.23 7.35 -3.46
C LYS A 114 11.27 7.71 -4.60
N CYS A 115 10.33 6.84 -4.94
CA CYS A 115 9.29 7.12 -5.92
C CYS A 115 8.04 7.75 -5.31
N GLU A 116 7.97 7.86 -3.97
CA GLU A 116 6.86 8.48 -3.23
C GLU A 116 5.50 7.91 -3.64
N MET A 117 5.44 6.59 -3.83
CA MET A 117 4.21 5.89 -4.20
C MET A 117 3.61 5.14 -3.00
N PRO A 118 2.27 5.03 -2.91
CA PRO A 118 1.63 4.12 -1.97
C PRO A 118 2.07 2.68 -2.22
N TYR A 119 2.10 1.85 -1.16
CA TYR A 119 2.51 0.45 -1.28
C TYR A 119 1.53 -0.35 -2.16
N ASN A 120 2.05 -1.04 -3.18
CA ASN A 120 1.30 -2.05 -3.94
C ASN A 120 1.58 -3.44 -3.37
N PRO A 121 0.57 -4.20 -2.90
CA PRO A 121 0.79 -5.51 -2.29
C PRO A 121 1.30 -6.58 -3.27
N ASP A 122 1.22 -6.33 -4.57
CA ASP A 122 1.78 -7.23 -5.58
C ASP A 122 3.29 -7.01 -5.80
N ASP A 123 3.83 -5.88 -5.36
CA ASP A 123 5.22 -5.49 -5.56
C ASP A 123 6.09 -5.85 -4.35
N LEU A 124 7.28 -6.40 -4.62
CA LEU A 124 8.27 -6.66 -3.58
C LEU A 124 8.89 -5.33 -3.12
N MET A 125 8.95 -5.13 -1.80
CA MET A 125 9.73 -4.08 -1.17
C MET A 125 10.67 -4.68 -0.12
N ILE A 126 11.82 -4.02 0.09
CA ILE A 126 12.78 -4.36 1.13
C ILE A 126 12.93 -3.19 2.09
N GLN A 127 13.08 -3.48 3.39
CA GLN A 127 13.21 -2.47 4.43
C GLN A 127 14.67 -2.20 4.75
N CYS A 128 15.06 -0.92 4.80
CA CYS A 128 16.37 -0.50 5.29
C CYS A 128 16.44 -0.66 6.82
N GLU A 129 17.50 -1.27 7.33
CA GLU A 129 17.64 -1.51 8.78
C GLU A 129 17.91 -0.24 9.60
N GLU A 130 18.47 0.80 8.96
CA GLU A 130 18.79 2.05 9.63
C GLU A 130 17.59 3.01 9.66
N CYS A 131 17.10 3.42 8.48
CA CYS A 131 16.00 4.40 8.40
C CYS A 131 14.60 3.78 8.50
N SER A 132 14.48 2.45 8.51
CA SER A 132 13.20 1.72 8.54
C SER A 132 12.25 2.00 7.36
N ASP A 133 12.69 2.72 6.32
CA ASP A 133 11.93 2.98 5.09
C ASP A 133 12.01 1.79 4.11
N TRP A 134 11.04 1.71 3.21
CA TRP A 134 10.82 0.60 2.30
C TRP A 134 11.15 0.99 0.87
N PHE A 135 11.82 0.11 0.13
CA PHE A 135 12.29 0.39 -1.22
C PHE A 135 11.93 -0.72 -2.19
N HIS A 136 11.45 -0.34 -3.38
CA HIS A 136 11.35 -1.27 -4.50
C HIS A 136 12.76 -1.61 -5.00
N PRO A 137 13.11 -2.90 -5.22
CA PRO A 137 14.40 -3.29 -5.76
C PRO A 137 14.76 -2.53 -7.03
N ALA A 138 13.81 -2.43 -7.97
CA ALA A 138 14.01 -1.73 -9.23
C ALA A 138 14.36 -0.25 -9.04
N CYS A 139 13.75 0.44 -8.05
CA CYS A 139 14.06 1.83 -7.77
C CYS A 139 15.52 2.01 -7.34
N ILE A 140 16.09 1.07 -6.58
CA ILE A 140 17.46 1.15 -6.08
C ILE A 140 18.48 0.45 -6.99
N GLY A 141 18.09 0.06 -8.20
CA GLY A 141 18.99 -0.58 -9.17
C GLY A 141 19.29 -2.05 -8.86
N MET A 142 18.36 -2.74 -8.21
CA MET A 142 18.49 -4.14 -7.79
C MET A 142 17.41 -5.00 -8.43
N THR A 143 17.74 -6.24 -8.75
CA THR A 143 16.76 -7.23 -9.23
C THR A 143 16.00 -7.86 -8.06
N ILE A 144 14.80 -8.37 -8.33
CA ILE A 144 14.02 -9.13 -7.33
C ILE A 144 14.81 -10.35 -6.82
N LYS A 145 15.61 -10.99 -7.69
CA LYS A 145 16.41 -12.17 -7.31
C LYS A 145 17.53 -11.82 -6.33
N GLU A 146 18.17 -10.67 -6.50
CA GLU A 146 19.19 -10.17 -5.57
C GLU A 146 18.54 -9.75 -4.25
N ALA A 147 17.44 -8.99 -4.31
CA ALA A 147 16.71 -8.53 -3.12
C ALA A 147 16.29 -9.69 -2.20
N LYS A 148 15.83 -10.81 -2.78
CA LYS A 148 15.43 -12.02 -2.02
C LYS A 148 16.59 -12.76 -1.34
N LYS A 149 17.84 -12.48 -1.72
CA LYS A 149 19.04 -13.11 -1.14
C LYS A 149 19.72 -12.25 -0.08
N LEU A 150 19.24 -11.03 0.14
CA LEU A 150 19.82 -10.14 1.15
C LEU A 150 19.38 -10.58 2.54
N GLU A 151 20.35 -10.73 3.43
CA GLU A 151 20.09 -10.90 4.86
C GLU A 151 19.95 -9.54 5.56
N HIS A 152 20.81 -8.59 5.19
CA HIS A 152 20.82 -7.22 5.70
C HIS A 152 20.78 -6.21 4.55
N PHE A 153 20.00 -5.14 4.71
CA PHE A 153 19.89 -4.09 3.70
C PHE A 153 20.02 -2.69 4.32
N PHE A 154 20.90 -1.88 3.72
CA PHE A 154 21.07 -0.46 4.01
C PHE A 154 20.85 0.33 2.72
N CYS A 155 20.03 1.38 2.77
CA CYS A 155 19.76 2.21 1.60
C CYS A 155 20.99 3.04 1.21
N GLN A 156 20.96 3.63 0.01
CA GLN A 156 22.08 4.43 -0.52
C GLN A 156 22.42 5.63 0.38
N THR A 157 21.40 6.26 0.98
CA THR A 157 21.58 7.39 1.91
C THR A 157 22.31 6.95 3.18
N CYS A 158 21.83 5.92 3.87
CA CYS A 158 22.44 5.44 5.11
C CYS A 158 23.83 4.85 4.90
N THR A 159 24.06 4.16 3.77
CA THR A 159 25.40 3.68 3.39
C THR A 159 26.39 4.84 3.22
N ALA A 160 25.95 5.94 2.58
CA ALA A 160 26.78 7.12 2.39
C ALA A 160 27.06 7.90 3.70
N GLU A 161 26.13 7.87 4.65
CA GLU A 161 26.30 8.51 5.97
C GLU A 161 27.24 7.72 6.88
N ASN A 162 27.18 6.38 6.86
CA ASN A 162 28.08 5.52 7.62
C ASN A 162 29.53 5.57 7.11
N GLY A 163 29.73 5.75 5.79
CA GLY A 163 31.08 5.95 5.22
C GLY A 163 31.76 7.24 5.67
N LYS A 164 30.99 8.31 5.94
CA LYS A 164 31.51 9.62 6.37
C LYS A 164 31.94 9.65 7.84
N MET A 165 31.46 8.72 8.67
CA MET A 165 31.89 8.63 10.07
C MET A 165 33.26 7.93 10.23
N ALA A 166 33.68 7.11 9.26
CA ALA A 166 34.98 6.43 9.30
C ALA A 166 36.17 7.34 8.91
N GLU A 167 35.92 8.43 8.18
CA GLU A 167 36.96 9.38 7.76
C GLU A 167 37.22 10.50 8.78
N ASN A 168 36.30 10.71 9.74
CA ASN A 168 36.43 11.75 10.76
C ASN A 168 37.12 11.28 12.07
N SER A 169 37.63 10.05 12.13
CA SER A 169 38.33 9.49 13.29
C SER A 169 39.86 9.40 13.14
N HIS A 170 40.45 10.00 12.10
CA HIS A 170 41.89 9.93 11.82
C HIS A 170 42.62 11.29 11.79
N GLU A 171 42.17 12.30 12.54
CA GLU A 171 42.96 13.52 12.76
C GLU A 171 42.95 13.96 14.23
N ALA A 172 43.48 13.11 15.12
CA ALA A 172 43.86 13.52 16.47
C ALA A 172 44.98 12.63 17.04
N THR A 173 46.21 12.75 16.54
CA THR A 173 47.45 12.30 17.23
C THR A 173 48.61 13.04 16.56
N ALA A 174 49.58 13.72 17.19
CA ALA A 174 49.90 14.13 18.55
C ALA A 174 51.02 15.18 18.41
N GLN A 175 51.22 16.05 19.41
CA GLN A 175 52.55 16.41 19.92
C GLN A 175 52.47 17.26 21.19
N SER A 176 53.48 17.06 22.02
CA SER A 176 53.55 17.15 23.48
C SER A 176 54.35 18.36 24.00
N GLU A 177 53.98 18.84 25.20
CA GLU A 177 54.82 19.38 26.32
C GLU A 177 55.68 20.66 26.05
N GLU A 178 55.85 21.69 26.92
CA GLU A 178 55.73 21.86 28.38
C GLU A 178 55.78 23.38 28.82
N LYS A 179 55.09 23.72 29.94
CA LYS A 179 55.45 24.68 31.05
C LYS A 179 55.45 26.25 30.87
N PRO A 180 55.47 27.06 31.96
CA PRO A 180 54.33 27.45 32.84
C PRO A 180 54.24 29.01 33.07
N VAL A 181 53.29 29.50 33.88
CA VAL A 181 53.39 30.65 34.86
C VAL A 181 52.03 31.35 35.11
N GLU A 182 51.79 31.60 36.40
CA GLU A 182 50.65 32.30 37.03
C GLU A 182 50.28 33.69 36.45
N SER A 183 49.00 34.06 36.50
CA SER A 183 48.54 35.12 37.43
C SER A 183 47.01 35.41 37.37
N LYS A 184 46.41 35.33 38.57
CA LYS A 184 45.29 36.12 39.13
C LYS A 184 44.44 36.99 38.17
N ARG A 185 43.10 36.79 38.16
CA ARG A 185 42.13 37.66 38.88
C ARG A 185 40.64 37.27 38.68
N ARG A 186 39.95 37.37 39.82
CA ARG A 186 38.52 37.36 40.16
C ARG A 186 37.52 38.14 39.27
N ARG A 187 36.26 37.66 39.34
CA ARG A 187 34.93 38.33 39.35
C ARG A 187 34.45 38.87 37.99
N ARG A 188 33.16 38.78 37.63
CA ARG A 188 31.91 38.71 38.40
C ARG A 188 30.98 37.63 37.86
#